data_AF-A0A7C5WSE4-F1
#
_entry.id   AF-A0A7C5WSE4-F1
#
_cell.length_a   1.000
_cell.length_b   1.000
_cell.length_c   1.000
_cell.angle_alpha   90.00
_cell.angle_beta   90.00
_cell.angle_gamma   90.00
#
_symmetry.space_group_name_H-M   'P 1'
#
loop_
_entity.id
_entity.type
_entity.pdbx_description
1 polymer ?
#
loop_
_entity_poly.entity_id
_entity_poly.type
_entity_poly.pdbx_seq_one_letter_code
_entity_poly.pdbx_strand_id
1 'polypeptide(L)' 'MPRGGFLVSSKETRFVLWLEEVRKEDTPLVGGKNANLGEMIAAGIPVPPGFAVTAYAFKYFMEKTGLGEKIYEMLRKLD' A
#
# COMPACT_ATOMS: atom_id res chain seq x y z
N MET A 1 12.73 12.67 -17.86
CA MET A 1 11.69 13.71 -18.00
C MET A 1 10.95 13.83 -16.67
N PRO A 2 11.13 14.90 -15.87
CA PRO A 2 10.31 15.09 -14.67
C PRO A 2 8.91 15.54 -15.09
N ARG A 3 7.87 14.80 -14.71
CA ARG A 3 6.47 15.23 -14.90
C ARG A 3 6.14 16.28 -13.84
N GLY A 4 5.46 17.34 -14.28
CA GLY A 4 5.23 18.58 -13.56
C GLY A 4 4.42 18.47 -12.27
N GLY A 5 4.38 19.61 -11.57
CA GLY A 5 3.77 19.79 -10.26
C GLY A 5 2.31 19.38 -10.21
N PHE A 6 2.06 18.38 -9.38
CA PHE A 6 0.79 18.16 -8.71
C PHE A 6 1.11 18.27 -7.21
N LEU A 7 0.22 18.82 -6.40
CA LEU A 7 0.30 18.69 -4.94
C LEU A 7 0.70 17.25 -4.62
N VAL A 8 1.91 17.05 -4.10
CA VAL A 8 2.40 15.71 -3.78
C VAL A 8 1.58 15.26 -2.58
N SER A 9 0.49 14.55 -2.84
CA SER A 9 -0.25 13.81 -1.82
C SER A 9 0.76 12.96 -1.05
N SER A 10 0.78 13.09 0.28
CA SER A 10 1.68 12.29 1.11
C SER A 10 1.52 10.82 0.79
N LYS A 11 2.61 10.05 0.85
CA LYS A 11 2.59 8.59 0.62
C LYS A 11 1.49 7.88 1.43
N GLU A 12 1.19 8.41 2.61
CA GLU A 12 0.18 7.95 3.56
C GLU A 12 -1.25 7.93 3.01
N THR A 13 -1.57 8.78 2.03
CA THR A 13 -2.93 8.91 1.46
C THR A 13 -3.03 8.45 0.01
N ARG A 14 -1.93 7.95 -0.55
CA ARG A 14 -1.91 7.43 -1.92
C ARG A 14 -2.49 6.02 -1.95
N PHE A 15 -3.25 5.69 -2.99
CA PHE A 15 -3.77 4.33 -3.16
C PHE A 15 -2.73 3.35 -3.67
N VAL A 16 -1.73 3.84 -4.39
CA VAL A 16 -0.68 3.04 -5.01
C VAL A 16 0.68 3.70 -4.78
N LEU A 17 1.66 2.86 -4.43
CA LEU A 17 3.09 3.19 -4.45
C LEU A 17 3.81 2.26 -5.43
N TRP A 18 4.64 2.80 -6.30
CA TRP A 18 5.53 2.01 -7.16
C TRP A 18 6.58 1.30 -6.29
N LEU A 19 6.97 0.08 -6.64
CA LEU A 19 7.95 -0.65 -5.82
C LEU A 19 9.32 0.06 -5.77
N GLU A 20 9.67 0.84 -6.80
CA GLU A 20 10.90 1.64 -6.86
C GLU A 20 10.96 2.80 -5.84
N GLU A 21 9.82 3.31 -5.39
CA GLU A 21 9.73 4.39 -4.39
C GLU A 21 9.52 3.87 -2.96
N VAL A 22 9.23 2.57 -2.79
CA VAL A 22 9.01 1.94 -1.49
C VAL A 22 10.33 1.71 -0.78
N ARG A 23 10.39 2.08 0.50
CA ARG A 23 11.52 1.78 1.40
C ARG A 23 11.05 1.03 2.63
N LYS A 24 11.98 0.53 3.43
CA LYS A 24 11.71 -0.18 4.69
C LYS A 24 10.77 0.60 5.62
N GLU A 25 10.89 1.92 5.66
CA GLU A 25 10.06 2.80 6.49
C GLU A 25 8.58 2.81 6.04
N ASP A 26 8.31 2.49 4.77
CA ASP A 26 6.96 2.41 4.20
C ASP A 26 6.24 1.08 4.58
N THR A 27 6.84 0.22 5.41
CA THR A 27 6.21 -1.03 5.88
C THR A 27 4.78 -0.83 6.41
N PRO A 28 4.45 0.21 7.21
CA PRO A 28 3.07 0.46 7.65
C PRO A 28 2.10 0.79 6.51
N LEU A 29 2.61 1.26 5.36
CA LEU A 29 1.82 1.66 4.19
C LEU A 29 1.57 0.50 3.23
N VAL A 30 2.54 -0.41 3.06
CA VAL A 30 2.48 -1.45 2.00
C VAL A 30 2.65 -2.89 2.51
N GLY A 31 2.96 -3.07 3.79
CA GLY A 31 3.29 -4.35 4.40
C GLY A 31 4.72 -4.82 4.13
N GLY A 32 5.19 -5.78 4.95
CA GLY A 32 6.60 -6.20 4.95
C GLY A 32 7.09 -6.83 3.63
N LYS A 33 6.22 -7.50 2.87
CA LYS A 33 6.60 -8.09 1.58
C LYS A 33 6.97 -7.03 0.55
N ASN A 34 6.10 -6.02 0.39
CA ASN A 34 6.33 -4.93 -0.56
C ASN A 34 7.50 -4.04 -0.12
N ALA A 35 7.64 -3.80 1.18
CA ALA A 35 8.82 -3.12 1.74
C ALA A 35 10.12 -3.84 1.37
N ASN A 36 10.17 -5.17 1.55
CA ASN A 36 11.34 -5.96 1.19
C ASN A 36 11.64 -5.95 -0.32
N LEU A 37 10.61 -6.00 -1.18
CA LEU A 37 10.80 -5.86 -2.64
C LEU A 37 11.38 -4.49 -3.01
N GLY A 38 10.93 -3.41 -2.35
CA GLY A 38 11.49 -2.08 -2.53
C GLY A 38 12.96 -1.98 -2.12
N GLU A 39 13.33 -2.60 -1.00
CA GLU A 39 14.73 -2.70 -0.56
C GLU A 39 15.60 -3.51 -1.53
N MET A 40 15.08 -4.62 -2.08
CA MET A 40 15.77 -5.39 -3.11
C MET A 40 16.05 -4.55 -4.37
N ILE A 41 15.06 -3.78 -4.83
CA ILE A 41 15.23 -2.85 -5.96
C ILE A 41 16.28 -1.79 -5.63
N ALA A 42 16.22 -1.18 -4.44
CA ALA A 42 17.18 -0.18 -4.00
C ALA A 42 18.62 -0.74 -3.89
N ALA A 43 18.76 -2.02 -3.55
CA ALA A 43 20.03 -2.75 -3.53
C ALA A 43 20.52 -3.21 -4.92
N GLY A 44 19.77 -2.89 -5.99
CA GLY A 44 20.14 -3.27 -7.37
C GLY A 44 19.84 -4.72 -7.73
N ILE A 45 19.08 -5.45 -6.90
CA ILE A 45 18.63 -6.80 -7.22
C ILE A 45 17.51 -6.70 -8.27
N PRO A 46 17.56 -7.47 -9.37
CA PRO A 46 16.54 -7.42 -10.40
C PRO A 46 15.21 -7.96 -9.86
N VAL A 47 14.25 -7.06 -9.68
CA VAL A 47 12.86 -7.36 -9.35
C VAL A 47 12.00 -6.86 -10.53
N PRO A 48 11.00 -7.64 -11.00
CA PRO A 48 10.09 -7.17 -12.03
C PRO A 48 9.39 -5.85 -11.66
N PRO A 49 9.17 -4.93 -12.61
CA PRO A 49 8.43 -3.71 -12.35
C PRO A 49 7.04 -3.99 -11.77
N GLY A 50 6.61 -3.17 -10.82
CA GLY A 50 5.32 -3.34 -10.16
C GLY A 50 4.99 -2.24 -9.17
N PHE A 51 3.84 -2.40 -8.51
CA PHE A 51 3.35 -1.46 -7.52
C PHE A 51 2.63 -2.18 -6.37
N ALA A 52 2.55 -1.53 -5.22
CA ALA A 52 1.81 -1.97 -4.06
C ALA A 52 0.50 -1.18 -3.91
N VAL A 53 -0.60 -1.89 -3.67
CA VAL A 53 -1.84 -1.29 -3.17
C VAL A 53 -1.64 -1.02 -1.68
N THR A 54 -1.88 0.22 -1.25
CA THR A 54 -1.56 0.64 0.13
C THR A 54 -2.61 0.19 1.13
N ALA A 55 -2.21 0.14 2.41
CA ALA A 55 -3.11 -0.03 3.53
C ALA A 55 -4.19 1.06 3.58
N TYR A 56 -3.88 2.27 3.11
CA TYR A 56 -4.86 3.36 2.98
C TYR A 56 -5.93 3.02 1.94
N ALA A 57 -5.55 2.53 0.74
CA ALA A 57 -6.51 2.07 -0.26
C ALA A 57 -7.41 0.95 0.27
N PHE A 58 -6.82 -0.01 1.00
CA PHE A 58 -7.59 -1.09 1.62
C PHE A 58 -8.60 -0.55 2.64
N LYS A 59 -8.19 0.31 3.57
CA LYS A 59 -9.10 0.94 4.56
C LYS A 59 -10.21 1.73 3.88
N TYR A 60 -9.86 2.57 2.90
CA TYR A 60 -10.81 3.34 2.12
C TYR A 60 -11.85 2.43 1.44
N PHE A 61 -11.42 1.34 0.80
CA PHE A 61 -12.32 0.37 0.18
C PHE A 61 -13.25 -0.29 1.19
N MET A 62 -12.73 -0.71 2.33
CA MET A 62 -13.51 -1.35 3.40
C MET A 62 -14.58 -0.42 3.98
N GLU A 63 -14.25 0.86 4.17
CA GLU A 63 -15.18 1.89 4.63
C GLU A 63 -16.24 2.22 3.58
N LYS A 64 -15.85 2.41 2.31
CA LYS A 64 -16.78 2.81 1.25
C LYS A 64 -17.75 1.72 0.83
N THR A 65 -17.37 0.46 0.98
CA THR A 65 -18.25 -0.66 0.64
C THR A 65 -19.08 -1.15 1.83
N GLY A 66 -18.80 -0.69 3.05
CA GLY A 66 -19.39 -1.25 4.27
C GLY A 66 -18.99 -2.70 4.55
N LEU A 67 -18.01 -3.24 3.81
CA LEU A 67 -17.59 -4.63 3.94
C LEU A 67 -16.97 -4.91 5.30
N GLY A 68 -16.29 -3.92 5.89
CA GLY A 68 -15.72 -4.03 7.24
C GLY A 68 -16.76 -4.39 8.29
N GLU A 69 -17.88 -3.68 8.32
CA GLU A 69 -18.98 -3.93 9.25
C GLU A 69 -19.54 -5.34 9.08
N LYS A 70 -19.81 -5.73 7.82
CA LYS A 70 -20.31 -7.07 7.50
C LYS A 70 -19.37 -8.18 7.96
N ILE A 71 -18.06 -8.02 7.79
CA ILE A 71 -17.06 -9.00 8.27
C ILE A 71 -17.10 -9.06 9.80
N TYR A 72 -17.12 -7.92 10.50
CA TYR A 72 -17.19 -7.90 11.96
C TYR A 72 -18.47 -8.54 12.52
N GLU A 73 -19.62 -8.33 11.88
CA GLU A 73 -20.86 -9.00 12.24
C GLU A 73 -20.78 -10.52 12.09
N MET A 74 -20.11 -11.01 11.03
CA MET A 74 -19.88 -12.44 10.83
C MET A 74 -18.91 -13.02 11.86
N LEU A 75 -17.82 -12.30 12.17
CA LEU A 75 -16.84 -12.73 13.17
C LEU A 75 -17.44 -12.80 14.58
N ARG A 76 -18.34 -11.88 14.95
CA ARG A 76 -19.05 -11.92 16.25
C ARG A 76 -19.96 -13.15 16.44
N LYS A 77 -20.32 -13.83 15.36
CA LYS A 77 -21.14 -15.04 15.38
C LYS A 77 -20.30 -16.32 15.47
N LEU A 78 -18.98 -16.19 15.46
CA LEU A 78 -18.06 -17.27 15.74
C LEU A 78 -17.65 -17.10 17.20
N ASP A 79 -18.13 -18.01 18.06
CA ASP A 79 -17.78 -18.09 19.48
C ASP A 79 -16.28 -18.35 19.69
#